data_AF-A0A200QBM1-F1
#
_entry.id   AF-A0A200QBM1-F1
#
_cell.length_a   1.000
_cell.length_b   1.000
_cell.length_c   1.000
_cell.angle_alpha   90.00
_cell.angle_beta   90.00
_cell.angle_gamma   90.00
#
_symmetry.space_group_name_H-M   'P 1'
#
loop_
_entity.id
_entity.type
_entity.pdbx_description
1 polymer ?
#
loop_
_entity_poly.entity_id
_entity_poly.type
_entity_poly.pdbx_seq_one_letter_code
_entity_poly.pdbx_strand_id
1 'polypeptide(L)'
;MGFFQIINHGISQSVLDEALKTASDFFNLPRKEKEVLMSNDVNKPVRHGTGLKDGLDAVQFRRVFLKHYAHPLKDWIESWPANPPNYRYI
;
A
#
# COMPACT_ATOMS: atom_id res chain seq x y z
N MET A 1 -3.13 8.87 -26.85
CA MET A 1 -3.48 7.50 -26.42
C MET A 1 -2.37 6.98 -25.54
N GLY A 2 -2.65 6.23 -24.47
CA GLY A 2 -1.62 5.76 -23.53
C GLY A 2 -2.10 4.87 -22.38
N PHE A 3 -3.35 4.41 -22.43
CA PHE A 3 -3.96 3.54 -21.42
C PHE A 3 -4.92 2.57 -22.11
N PHE A 4 -5.09 1.38 -21.52
CA PHE A 4 -6.06 0.37 -21.92
C PHE A 4 -6.56 -0.37 -20.68
N GLN A 5 -7.76 -0.92 -20.76
CA GLN A 5 -8.32 -1.80 -19.73
C GLN A 5 -8.20 -3.25 -20.21
N ILE A 6 -7.77 -4.13 -19.32
CA ILE A 6 -7.74 -5.57 -19.56
C ILE A 6 -8.95 -6.18 -18.85
N ILE A 7 -9.77 -6.91 -19.60
CA ILE A 7 -10.82 -7.78 -19.07
C ILE A 7 -10.39 -9.23 -19.30
N ASN A 8 -10.94 -10.18 -18.53
CA ASN A 8 -10.58 -11.60 -18.59
C ASN A 8 -9.06 -11.85 -18.40
N HIS A 9 -8.42 -11.11 -17.48
CA HIS A 9 -6.98 -11.16 -17.21
C HIS A 9 -6.48 -12.47 -16.55
N GLY A 10 -7.37 -13.42 -16.25
CA GLY A 10 -7.00 -14.73 -15.67
C GLY A 10 -6.68 -14.74 -14.18
N ILE A 11 -6.80 -13.59 -13.50
CA ILE A 11 -6.69 -13.49 -12.03
C ILE A 11 -8.08 -13.75 -11.47
N SER A 12 -8.20 -14.62 -10.47
CA SER A 12 -9.50 -14.93 -9.87
C SER A 12 -10.11 -13.71 -9.17
N GLN A 13 -11.43 -13.59 -9.24
CA GLN A 13 -12.14 -12.50 -8.57
C GLN A 13 -11.92 -12.54 -7.05
N SER A 14 -11.84 -13.73 -6.45
CA SER A 14 -11.59 -13.89 -5.02
C SER A 14 -10.27 -13.26 -4.56
N VAL A 15 -9.19 -13.39 -5.34
CA VAL A 15 -7.89 -12.78 -5.03
C VAL A 15 -7.98 -11.25 -5.09
N LEU A 16 -8.69 -10.70 -6.08
CA LEU A 16 -8.91 -9.25 -6.17
C LEU A 16 -9.72 -8.72 -4.98
N ASP A 17 -10.80 -9.42 -4.63
CA ASP A 17 -11.67 -9.04 -3.51
C ASP A 17 -10.91 -9.10 -2.17
N GLU A 18 -10.10 -10.16 -1.97
CA GLU A 18 -9.30 -10.32 -0.78
C GLU A 18 -8.18 -9.27 -0.69
N ALA A 19 -7.50 -8.96 -1.80
CA ALA A 19 -6.50 -7.91 -1.86
C ALA A 19 -7.07 -6.53 -1.51
N LEU A 20 -8.24 -6.18 -2.07
CA LEU A 20 -8.94 -4.93 -1.78
C LEU A 20 -9.39 -4.87 -0.31
N LYS A 21 -9.97 -5.96 0.21
CA LYS A 21 -10.38 -6.06 1.61
C LYS A 21 -9.18 -5.89 2.55
N THR A 22 -8.09 -6.59 2.29
CA THR A 22 -6.88 -6.58 3.12
C THR A 22 -6.19 -5.22 3.13
N ALA A 23 -6.16 -4.53 1.98
CA ALA A 23 -5.71 -3.15 1.91
C ALA A 23 -6.62 -2.22 2.73
N SER A 24 -7.94 -2.37 2.61
CA SER A 24 -8.91 -1.60 3.41
C SER A 24 -8.71 -1.81 4.91
N ASP A 25 -8.57 -3.07 5.34
CA ASP A 25 -8.34 -3.44 6.73
C ASP A 25 -7.08 -2.78 7.29
N PHE A 26 -5.97 -2.78 6.53
CA PHE A 26 -4.76 -2.04 6.91
C PHE A 26 -5.02 -0.55 7.12
N PHE A 27 -5.70 0.13 6.18
CA PHE A 27 -5.96 1.57 6.30
C PHE A 27 -6.95 1.90 7.42
N ASN A 28 -7.81 0.96 7.82
CA ASN A 28 -8.73 1.08 8.95
C ASN A 28 -8.08 0.83 10.31
N LEU A 29 -6.85 0.31 10.37
CA LEU A 29 -6.12 0.14 11.63
C LEU A 29 -5.97 1.47 12.40
N PRO A 30 -5.86 1.41 13.74
CA PRO A 30 -5.48 2.56 14.55
C PRO A 30 -4.21 3.24 14.04
N ARG A 31 -4.15 4.56 14.17
CA ARG A 31 -3.00 5.36 13.73
C ARG A 31 -1.67 4.84 14.29
N LYS A 32 -1.64 4.44 15.57
CA LYS A 32 -0.46 3.91 16.26
C LYS A 32 0.16 2.69 15.56
N GLU A 33 -0.68 1.82 14.99
CA GLU A 33 -0.21 0.63 14.26
C GLU A 33 0.38 0.98 12.90
N LYS A 34 -0.12 2.04 12.26
CA LYS A 34 0.39 2.52 10.96
C LYS A 34 1.62 3.41 11.11
N GLU A 35 1.77 4.09 12.24
CA GLU A 35 2.88 5.00 12.53
C GLU A 35 4.25 4.32 12.49
N VAL A 36 4.33 3.03 12.83
CA VAL A 36 5.58 2.26 12.75
C VAL A 36 6.15 2.19 11.32
N LEU A 37 5.29 2.34 10.32
CA LEU A 37 5.67 2.35 8.90
C LEU A 37 5.82 3.78 8.36
N MET A 38 5.47 4.83 9.11
CA MET A 38 5.56 6.20 8.63
C MET A 38 7.01 6.58 8.33
N SER A 39 7.25 7.09 7.12
CA SER A 39 8.59 7.58 6.76
C SER A 39 8.56 8.52 5.55
N ASN A 40 9.32 9.61 5.67
CA ASN A 40 9.62 10.51 4.56
C ASN A 40 10.74 10.00 3.66
N ASP A 41 11.52 9.00 4.10
CA ASP A 41 12.57 8.40 3.29
C ASP A 41 11.95 7.58 2.14
N VAL A 42 12.18 8.05 0.91
CA VAL A 42 11.65 7.45 -0.31
C VAL A 42 12.31 6.12 -0.66
N ASN A 43 13.50 5.87 -0.13
CA ASN A 43 14.30 4.65 -0.33
C ASN A 43 13.97 3.56 0.68
N LYS A 44 13.18 3.87 1.73
CA LYS A 44 12.73 2.86 2.69
C LYS A 44 11.91 1.79 1.95
N PRO A 45 12.25 0.49 2.09
CA PRO A 45 11.56 -0.60 1.37
C PRO A 45 10.06 -0.64 1.62
N VAL A 46 9.64 -0.33 2.85
CA VAL A 46 8.23 -0.19 3.24
C VAL A 46 8.04 1.16 3.92
N ARG A 47 7.08 1.94 3.41
CA ARG A 47 6.72 3.23 4.00
C ARG A 47 5.24 3.56 3.84
N HIS A 48 4.65 4.02 4.93
CA HIS A 48 3.37 4.69 4.98
C HIS A 48 3.61 6.21 4.92
N GLY A 49 2.72 6.93 4.26
CA GLY A 49 2.84 8.38 4.15
C GLY A 49 1.54 9.06 3.77
N THR A 50 1.48 10.35 4.07
CA THR A 50 0.42 11.26 3.61
C THR A 50 1.01 12.23 2.60
N GLY A 51 0.30 12.47 1.51
CA GLY A 51 0.69 13.41 0.46
C GLY A 51 0.49 14.86 0.88
N LEU A 52 1.17 15.31 1.93
CA LEU A 52 1.32 16.73 2.21
C LEU A 52 2.72 17.12 1.75
N LYS A 53 2.84 17.58 0.51
CA LYS A 53 4.07 18.26 0.08
C LYS A 53 4.02 19.69 0.63
N ASP A 54 4.72 19.89 1.74
CA ASP A 54 5.43 21.11 2.14
C ASP A 54 4.81 22.49 1.86
N GLY A 55 3.49 22.65 1.94
CA GLY A 55 2.80 23.95 2.02
C GLY A 55 2.94 24.91 0.83
N LEU A 56 3.69 24.55 -0.22
CA LEU A 56 3.96 25.37 -1.40
C LEU A 56 2.98 25.13 -2.56
N ASP A 57 2.30 23.99 -2.56
CA ASP A 57 1.30 23.66 -3.58
C ASP A 57 -0.08 24.17 -3.17
N ALA A 58 -0.72 24.97 -4.04
CA ALA A 58 -2.08 25.49 -3.86
C ALA A 58 -3.16 24.38 -3.81
N VAL A 59 -2.81 23.14 -4.18
CA VAL A 59 -3.70 21.97 -4.20
C VAL A 59 -3.16 20.91 -3.25
N GLN A 60 -3.79 20.78 -2.08
CA GLN A 60 -3.49 19.72 -1.14
C GLN A 60 -4.10 18.39 -1.62
N PHE A 61 -3.28 17.51 -2.19
CA PHE A 61 -3.71 16.15 -2.50
C PHE A 61 -3.71 15.31 -1.23
N ARG A 62 -4.85 15.19 -0.55
CA ARG A 62 -5.03 14.28 0.59
C ARG A 62 -5.01 12.82 0.14
N ARG A 63 -3.83 12.31 -0.22
CA ARG A 63 -3.58 10.88 -0.46
C ARG A 63 -2.90 10.29 0.76
N VAL A 64 -3.46 9.20 1.26
CA VAL A 64 -2.76 8.30 2.18
C VAL A 64 -2.29 7.11 1.37
N PHE A 65 -1.04 6.67 1.56
CA PHE A 65 -0.51 5.53 0.82
C PHE A 65 0.35 4.62 1.69
N LEU A 66 0.48 3.38 1.23
CA LEU A 66 1.49 2.43 1.67
C LEU A 66 2.25 2.01 0.40
N LYS A 67 3.59 2.09 0.46
CA LYS A 67 4.48 1.58 -0.58
C LYS A 67 5.31 0.46 0.05
N HIS A 68 5.44 -0.66 -0.64
CA HIS A 68 6.38 -1.72 -0.28
C HIS A 68 7.04 -2.30 -1.54
N TYR A 69 8.29 -2.72 -1.44
CA TYR A 69 8.93 -3.52 -2.48
C TYR A 69 8.35 -4.93 -2.52
N ALA A 70 8.22 -5.52 -3.71
CA ALA A 70 7.54 -6.80 -3.88
C ALA A 70 8.30 -7.82 -4.76
N HIS A 71 9.37 -7.38 -5.45
CA HIS A 71 10.19 -8.27 -6.27
C HIS A 71 11.67 -8.11 -5.93
N PRO A 72 12.40 -9.22 -5.69
CA PRO A 72 11.88 -10.59 -5.50
C PRO A 72 11.18 -10.74 -4.13
N LEU A 73 10.06 -11.47 -4.09
CA LEU A 73 9.17 -11.48 -2.91
C LEU A 73 9.85 -11.92 -1.60
N LYS A 74 10.70 -12.96 -1.68
CA LYS A 74 11.43 -13.53 -0.54
C LYS A 74 12.29 -12.53 0.23
N ASP A 75 12.77 -11.47 -0.44
CA ASP A 75 13.65 -10.48 0.16
C ASP A 75 12.85 -9.41 0.92
N TRP A 76 11.55 -9.28 0.64
CA TRP A 76 10.72 -8.16 1.11
C TRP A 76 9.53 -8.55 1.97
N ILE A 77 8.99 -9.76 1.84
CA ILE A 77 7.73 -10.17 2.48
C ILE A 77 7.73 -10.00 4.00
N GLU A 78 8.88 -10.21 4.66
CA GLU A 78 9.00 -10.04 6.12
C GLU A 78 8.94 -8.57 6.57
N SER A 79 9.26 -7.64 5.68
CA SER A 79 9.22 -6.20 5.95
C SER A 79 7.83 -5.59 5.77
N TRP A 80 6.90 -6.30 5.12
CA TRP A 80 5.53 -5.85 4.91
C TRP A 80 4.75 -5.74 6.23
N PRO A 81 3.62 -5.04 6.27
CA PRO A 81 2.75 -5.01 7.45
C PRO A 81 2.49 -6.41 8.01
N ALA A 82 2.61 -6.56 9.33
CA ALA A 82 2.23 -7.78 10.04
C ALA A 82 0.73 -7.79 10.41
N ASN A 83 0.12 -6.60 10.49
CA ASN A 83 -1.31 -6.39 10.68
C ASN A 83 -1.88 -5.68 9.45
N PRO A 84 -3.02 -6.13 8.89
CA PRO A 84 -3.78 -7.32 9.28
C PRO A 84 -2.98 -8.63 9.02
N PRO A 85 -3.25 -9.74 9.75
CA PRO A 85 -2.44 -10.97 9.65
C PRO A 85 -2.38 -11.59 8.25
N ASN A 86 -3.40 -11.37 7.43
CA ASN A 86 -3.47 -11.89 6.07
C ASN A 86 -2.77 -10.99 5.03
N TYR A 87 -2.20 -9.84 5.43
CA TYR A 87 -1.56 -8.88 4.51
C TYR A 87 -0.46 -9.49 3.63
N ARG A 88 0.23 -10.51 4.13
CA ARG A 88 1.36 -11.15 3.46
C ARG A 88 0.99 -12.39 2.65
N TYR A 89 -0.25 -12.88 2.77
CA TYR A 89 -0.65 -14.21 2.29
C TYR A 89 -1.85 -14.20 1.34
N ILE A 90 -2.27 -13.00 0.92
CA ILE A 90 -3.23 -12.78 -0.17
C ILE A 90 -2.64 -13.10 -1.55
#